data_AF-A0A933SIF0-F1
#
_entry.id   AF-A0A933SIF0-F1
#
_cell.length_a   1.000
_cell.length_b   1.000
_cell.length_c   1.000
_cell.angle_alpha   90.00
_cell.angle_beta   90.00
_cell.angle_gamma   90.00
#
_symmetry.space_group_name_H-M   'P 1'
#
loop_
_entity.id
_entity.type
_entity.pdbx_description
1 polymer ?
#
loop_
_entity_poly.entity_id
_entity_poly.type
_entity_poly.pdbx_seq_one_letter_code
_entity_poly.pdbx_strand_id
1 'polypeptide(L)'
;MFKIPEKQRLVLLVSLALVSGFLVTSLASYYVSKSAMHDSIVKQALPLTSDNIYSEIQRDLLRPIFISSMMAQDTFLRDWALRGEKDVEAIVRYLTEVKNKYNTFTSFFVSERTRNYYHPTGI
;
A
#
# COMPACT_ATOMS: atom_id res chain seq x y z
N MET A 1 39.47 -34.94 52.41
CA MET A 1 38.02 -34.98 52.17
C MET A 1 37.39 -33.79 52.90
N PHE A 2 37.29 -32.63 52.22
CA PHE A 2 36.83 -31.39 52.86
C PHE A 2 35.35 -31.49 53.23
N LYS A 3 35.03 -31.50 54.54
CA LYS A 3 33.66 -31.36 55.04
C LYS A 3 33.26 -29.89 54.97
N ILE A 4 32.29 -29.59 54.12
CA ILE A 4 31.69 -28.25 54.04
C ILE A 4 30.91 -28.01 55.36
N PRO A 5 31.19 -26.95 56.14
CA PRO A 5 30.43 -26.63 57.34
C PRO A 5 28.96 -26.36 57.02
N GLU A 6 28.04 -26.77 57.91
CA GLU A 6 26.58 -26.78 57.65
C GLU A 6 26.03 -25.44 57.14
N LYS A 7 26.54 -24.31 57.65
CA LYS A 7 26.18 -22.96 57.16
C LYS A 7 26.52 -22.76 55.68
N GLN A 8 27.68 -23.22 55.22
CA GLN A 8 28.09 -23.08 53.82
C GLN A 8 27.29 -23.99 52.89
N ARG A 9 26.89 -25.18 53.35
CA ARG A 9 26.00 -26.09 52.62
C ARG A 9 24.62 -25.46 52.41
N LEU A 10 24.10 -24.79 53.43
CA LEU A 10 22.79 -24.12 53.37
C LEU A 10 22.82 -22.91 52.44
N VAL A 11 23.88 -22.09 52.50
CA VAL A 11 24.10 -20.98 51.55
C VAL A 11 24.22 -21.48 50.11
N LEU A 12 24.98 -22.57 49.88
CA LEU A 12 25.12 -23.18 48.55
C LEU A 12 23.76 -23.66 47.99
N LEU A 13 22.93 -24.31 48.80
CA LEU A 13 21.61 -24.77 48.39
C LEU A 13 20.69 -23.60 48.02
N VAL A 14 20.68 -22.54 48.83
CA VAL A 14 19.88 -21.33 48.56
C VAL A 14 20.35 -20.62 47.30
N SER A 15 21.67 -20.47 47.12
CA SER A 15 22.24 -19.88 45.89
C SER A 15 21.90 -20.71 44.65
N LEU A 16 22.00 -22.05 44.72
CA LEU A 16 21.66 -22.93 43.61
C LEU A 16 20.16 -22.83 43.26
N ALA A 17 19.30 -22.78 44.27
CA ALA A 17 17.87 -22.60 44.10
C ALA A 17 17.55 -21.26 43.41
N LEU A 18 18.17 -20.16 43.86
CA LEU A 18 18.01 -18.83 43.25
C LEU A 18 18.48 -18.80 41.79
N VAL A 19 19.67 -19.34 41.49
CA VAL A 19 20.20 -19.40 40.12
C VAL A 19 19.28 -20.23 39.23
N SER A 20 18.80 -21.38 39.72
CA SER A 20 17.87 -22.22 38.95
C SER A 20 16.54 -21.51 38.66
N GLY A 21 15.96 -20.81 39.65
CA GLY A 21 14.74 -20.05 39.47
C GLY A 21 14.92 -18.91 38.48
N PHE A 22 16.04 -18.21 38.54
CA PHE A 22 16.38 -17.14 37.60
C PHE A 22 16.59 -17.67 36.17
N LEU A 23 17.24 -18.83 36.02
CA LEU A 23 17.42 -19.46 34.71
C LEU A 23 16.08 -19.87 34.09
N VAL A 24 15.18 -20.46 34.87
CA VAL A 24 13.85 -20.87 34.40
C VAL A 24 13.02 -19.65 33.97
N THR A 25 12.97 -18.60 34.78
CA THR A 25 12.21 -17.39 34.44
C THR A 25 12.81 -16.64 33.25
N SER A 26 14.14 -16.62 33.13
CA SER A 26 14.83 -16.04 31.98
C SER A 26 14.55 -16.82 30.68
N LEU A 27 14.61 -18.15 30.72
CA LEU A 27 14.27 -18.99 29.55
C LEU A 27 12.81 -18.81 29.14
N ALA A 28 11.88 -18.85 30.09
CA ALA A 28 10.46 -18.62 29.83
C ALA A 28 10.24 -17.24 29.19
N SER A 29 10.87 -16.20 29.73
CA SER A 29 10.81 -14.84 29.19
C SER A 29 11.39 -14.76 27.78
N TYR A 30 12.47 -15.47 27.49
CA TYR A 30 13.06 -15.54 26.15
C TYR A 30 12.10 -16.17 25.13
N TYR A 31 11.49 -17.31 25.47
CA TYR A 31 10.53 -17.98 24.57
C TYR A 31 9.28 -17.12 24.34
N VAL A 32 8.74 -16.50 25.40
CA VAL A 32 7.59 -15.59 25.30
C VAL A 32 7.93 -14.39 24.44
N SER A 33 9.06 -13.72 24.70
CA SER A 33 9.50 -12.54 23.94
C SER A 33 9.76 -12.85 22.48
N LYS A 34 10.38 -14.00 22.17
CA LYS A 34 10.59 -14.46 20.79
C LYS A 34 9.27 -14.73 20.07
N SER A 35 8.31 -15.40 20.73
CA SER A 35 6.98 -15.64 20.15
C SER A 35 6.22 -14.35 19.90
N ALA A 36 6.28 -13.40 20.84
CA ALA A 36 5.62 -12.11 20.73
C ALA A 36 6.22 -11.26 19.59
N MET A 37 7.55 -11.28 19.41
CA MET A 37 8.20 -10.61 18.27
C MET A 37 7.81 -11.24 16.93
N HIS A 38 7.80 -12.58 16.85
CA HIS A 38 7.42 -13.28 15.61
C HIS A 38 5.94 -13.03 15.25
N ASP A 39 5.05 -13.12 16.24
CA ASP A 39 3.62 -12.84 16.05
C ASP A 39 3.36 -11.38 15.68
N SER A 40 4.12 -10.42 16.26
CA SER A 40 4.00 -9.01 15.91
C SER A 40 4.40 -8.75 14.45
N ILE A 41 5.45 -9.41 13.96
CA ILE A 41 5.88 -9.30 12.55
C ILE A 41 4.83 -9.90 11.61
N VAL A 42 4.34 -11.11 11.91
CA VAL A 42 3.39 -11.83 11.04
C VAL A 42 2.00 -11.20 11.03
N LYS A 43 1.50 -10.76 12.20
CA LYS A 43 0.11 -10.30 12.36
C LYS A 43 -0.08 -8.80 12.19
N GLN A 44 0.98 -7.98 12.28
CA GLN A 44 0.87 -6.53 12.10
C GLN A 44 1.58 -6.04 10.83
N ALA A 45 2.87 -6.34 10.65
CA ALA A 45 3.65 -5.70 9.59
C ALA A 45 3.22 -6.08 8.16
N LEU A 46 2.90 -7.35 7.91
CA LEU A 46 2.43 -7.81 6.59
C LEU A 46 1.04 -7.28 6.21
N PRO A 47 -0.02 -7.43 7.04
CA PRO A 47 -1.34 -6.91 6.69
C PRO A 47 -1.37 -5.38 6.62
N LEU A 48 -0.66 -4.66 7.50
CA LEU A 48 -0.54 -3.20 7.40
C LEU A 48 0.11 -2.75 6.08
N THR A 49 1.07 -3.51 5.57
CA THR A 49 1.68 -3.22 4.27
C THR A 49 0.71 -3.52 3.13
N SER A 50 -0.07 -4.60 3.21
CA SER A 50 -1.09 -4.94 2.22
C SER A 50 -2.22 -3.90 2.17
N ASP A 51 -2.69 -3.43 3.33
CA ASP A 51 -3.72 -2.39 3.44
C ASP A 51 -3.22 -1.03 2.92
N ASN A 52 -1.94 -0.70 3.19
CA ASN A 52 -1.30 0.47 2.62
C ASN A 52 -1.17 0.39 1.10
N ILE A 53 -0.75 -0.76 0.54
CA ILE A 53 -0.70 -0.95 -0.92
C ILE A 53 -2.10 -0.83 -1.53
N TYR A 54 -3.12 -1.44 -0.91
CA TYR A 54 -4.49 -1.36 -1.39
C TYR A 54 -5.03 0.07 -1.41
N SER A 55 -4.82 0.82 -0.33
CA SER A 55 -5.28 2.21 -0.23
C SER A 55 -4.54 3.14 -1.18
N GLU A 56 -3.24 2.95 -1.41
CA GLU A 56 -2.48 3.72 -2.39
C GLU A 56 -2.98 3.45 -3.82
N ILE A 57 -3.20 2.17 -4.18
CA ILE A 57 -3.77 1.80 -5.49
C ILE A 57 -5.14 2.46 -5.68
N GLN A 58 -6.03 2.39 -4.68
CA GLN A 58 -7.33 3.04 -4.78
C GLN A 58 -7.20 4.55 -4.98
N ARG A 59 -6.35 5.22 -4.19
CA ARG A 59 -6.15 6.66 -4.26
C ARG A 59 -5.63 7.08 -5.64
N ASP A 60 -4.72 6.30 -6.21
CA ASP A 60 -4.14 6.57 -7.52
C ASP A 60 -5.16 6.36 -8.66
N LEU A 61 -6.12 5.45 -8.50
CA LEU A 61 -7.22 5.25 -9.46
C LEU A 61 -8.29 6.34 -9.41
N LEU A 62 -8.50 6.99 -8.27
CA LEU A 62 -9.54 8.04 -8.14
C LEU A 62 -9.30 9.21 -9.10
N ARG A 63 -8.04 9.62 -9.27
CA ARG A 63 -7.67 10.76 -10.13
C ARG A 63 -8.08 10.55 -11.60
N PRO A 64 -7.65 9.49 -12.31
CA PRO A 64 -8.05 9.25 -13.70
C PRO A 64 -9.55 8.99 -13.88
N ILE A 65 -10.22 8.35 -12.91
CA ILE A 65 -11.68 8.18 -12.94
C ILE A 65 -12.38 9.55 -12.91
N PHE A 66 -11.96 10.44 -12.01
CA PHE A 66 -12.54 11.76 -11.89
C PHE A 66 -12.33 12.60 -13.16
N ILE A 67 -11.12 12.57 -13.73
CA ILE A 67 -10.81 13.27 -14.99
C ILE A 67 -11.66 12.74 -16.14
N SER A 68 -11.81 11.41 -16.25
CA SER A 68 -12.66 10.81 -17.28
C SER A 68 -14.13 11.20 -17.12
N SER A 69 -14.62 11.30 -15.88
CA SER A 69 -15.98 11.79 -15.58
C SER A 69 -16.15 13.27 -15.97
N MET A 70 -15.16 14.13 -15.68
CA MET A 70 -15.16 15.51 -16.14
C MET A 70 -15.16 15.61 -17.67
N MET A 71 -14.34 14.81 -18.36
CA MET A 71 -14.34 14.75 -19.83
C MET A 71 -15.71 14.34 -20.37
N ALA A 72 -16.34 13.31 -19.78
CA ALA A 72 -17.67 12.84 -20.21
C ALA A 72 -18.78 13.90 -20.03
N GLN A 73 -18.61 14.83 -19.10
CA GLN A 73 -19.55 15.92 -18.82
C GLN A 73 -19.21 17.23 -19.56
N ASP A 74 -18.02 17.30 -20.18
CA ASP A 74 -17.54 18.47 -20.90
C ASP A 74 -18.45 18.77 -22.10
N THR A 75 -18.97 20.01 -22.16
CA THR A 75 -19.92 20.42 -23.20
C THR A 75 -19.26 20.48 -24.57
N PHE A 76 -17.99 20.88 -24.66
CA PHE A 76 -17.26 20.88 -25.92
C PHE A 76 -17.13 19.45 -26.46
N LEU A 77 -16.69 18.50 -25.64
CA LEU A 77 -16.50 17.10 -26.08
C LEU A 77 -17.82 16.48 -26.54
N ARG A 78 -18.89 16.68 -25.77
CA ARG A 78 -20.23 16.18 -26.12
C ARG A 78 -20.75 16.80 -27.41
N ASP A 79 -20.70 18.11 -27.54
CA ASP A 79 -21.20 18.82 -28.73
C ASP A 79 -20.36 18.51 -29.97
N TRP A 80 -19.06 18.32 -29.81
CA TRP A 80 -18.16 17.91 -30.89
C TRP A 80 -18.49 16.49 -31.38
N ALA A 81 -18.69 15.54 -30.44
CA ALA A 81 -19.10 14.18 -30.78
C ALA A 81 -20.49 14.15 -31.44
N LEU A 82 -21.46 14.93 -30.94
CA LEU A 82 -22.81 14.99 -31.50
C LEU A 82 -22.85 15.63 -32.89
N ARG A 83 -22.01 16.65 -33.16
CA ARG A 83 -21.93 17.34 -34.46
C ARG A 83 -21.22 16.56 -35.57
N GLY A 84 -20.86 15.30 -35.30
CA GLY A 84 -20.26 14.42 -36.31
C GLY A 84 -18.74 14.37 -36.26
N GLU A 85 -18.10 14.72 -35.12
CA GLU A 85 -16.65 14.64 -34.94
C GLU A 85 -15.86 15.47 -35.97
N LYS A 86 -16.44 16.62 -36.34
CA LYS A 86 -15.84 17.58 -37.27
C LYS A 86 -14.73 18.34 -36.57
N ASP A 87 -13.64 18.61 -37.27
CA ASP A 87 -12.43 19.26 -36.73
C ASP A 87 -11.67 18.36 -35.74
N VAL A 88 -10.78 17.55 -36.30
CA VAL A 88 -9.89 16.64 -35.55
C VAL A 88 -8.87 17.43 -34.72
N GLU A 89 -8.45 18.59 -35.19
CA GLU A 89 -7.46 19.41 -34.51
C GLU A 89 -7.99 19.92 -33.17
N ALA A 90 -9.27 20.31 -33.13
CA ALA A 90 -9.92 20.75 -31.90
C ALA A 90 -9.94 19.65 -30.82
N ILE A 91 -10.26 18.40 -31.16
CA ILE A 91 -10.27 17.30 -30.18
C ILE A 91 -8.84 16.89 -29.77
N VAL A 92 -7.88 16.88 -30.70
CA VAL A 92 -6.48 16.59 -30.38
C VAL A 92 -5.92 17.64 -29.42
N ARG A 93 -6.22 18.92 -29.66
CA ARG A 93 -5.85 20.01 -28.75
C ARG A 93 -6.52 19.86 -27.39
N TYR A 94 -7.82 19.59 -27.35
CA TYR A 94 -8.54 19.34 -26.09
C TYR A 94 -7.91 18.21 -25.28
N LEU A 95 -7.65 17.05 -25.91
CA LEU A 95 -7.03 15.91 -25.25
C LEU A 95 -5.61 16.26 -24.77
N THR A 96 -4.83 16.98 -25.58
CA THR A 96 -3.49 17.45 -25.19
C THR A 96 -3.54 18.35 -23.96
N GLU A 97 -4.47 19.30 -23.91
CA GLU A 97 -4.67 20.16 -22.75
C GLU A 97 -5.08 19.38 -21.51
N VAL A 98 -5.99 18.40 -21.63
CA VAL A 98 -6.38 17.52 -20.52
C VAL A 98 -5.18 16.72 -20.01
N LYS A 99 -4.39 16.12 -20.91
CA LYS A 99 -3.19 15.35 -20.56
C LYS A 99 -2.20 16.21 -19.78
N ASN A 100 -1.90 17.39 -20.30
CA ASN A 100 -0.90 18.29 -19.71
C ASN A 100 -1.39 18.89 -18.38
N LYS A 101 -2.64 19.37 -18.34
CA LYS A 101 -3.24 20.00 -17.15
C LYS A 101 -3.31 19.06 -15.96
N TYR A 102 -3.66 17.80 -16.18
CA TYR A 102 -3.82 16.81 -15.12
C TYR A 102 -2.63 15.86 -14.98
N ASN A 103 -1.56 16.08 -15.76
CA ASN A 103 -0.35 15.27 -15.81
C ASN A 103 -0.65 13.76 -15.91
N THR A 104 -1.58 13.40 -16.80
CA THR A 104 -1.92 12.00 -17.04
C THR A 104 -0.94 11.38 -18.03
N PHE A 105 -0.80 10.05 -17.98
CA PHE A 105 -0.02 9.32 -18.98
C PHE A 105 -0.58 9.56 -20.39
N THR A 106 -1.91 9.50 -20.51
CA THR A 106 -2.66 9.79 -21.73
C THR A 106 -4.06 10.30 -21.41
N SER A 107 -4.70 10.88 -22.41
CA SER A 107 -6.13 11.19 -22.48
C SER A 107 -6.60 10.70 -23.84
N PHE A 108 -7.81 10.17 -23.96
CA PHE A 108 -8.33 9.69 -25.23
C PHE A 108 -9.85 9.76 -25.28
N PHE A 109 -10.40 9.73 -26.49
CA PHE A 109 -11.83 9.59 -26.73
C PHE A 109 -12.06 8.52 -27.80
N VAL A 110 -12.96 7.59 -27.54
CA VAL A 110 -13.35 6.56 -28.51
C VAL A 110 -14.79 6.81 -28.92
N SER A 111 -15.02 7.04 -30.20
CA SER A 111 -16.37 7.22 -30.71
C SER A 111 -17.03 5.88 -30.96
N GLU A 112 -18.22 5.66 -30.41
CA GLU A 112 -19.04 4.49 -30.76
C GLU A 112 -19.53 4.54 -32.21
N ARG A 113 -19.79 5.75 -32.74
CA ARG A 113 -20.41 5.92 -34.06
C ARG A 113 -19.41 5.73 -35.20
N THR A 114 -18.22 6.30 -35.08
CA THR A 114 -17.18 6.22 -36.14
C THR A 114 -16.13 5.15 -35.86
N ARG A 115 -16.06 4.65 -34.62
CA ARG A 115 -14.99 3.77 -34.11
C ARG A 115 -13.59 4.38 -34.16
N ASN A 116 -13.50 5.70 -34.31
CA ASN A 116 -12.23 6.41 -34.27
C ASN A 116 -11.71 6.47 -32.83
N TYR A 117 -10.39 6.28 -32.69
CA TYR A 117 -9.65 6.43 -31.44
C TYR A 117 -8.88 7.75 -31.48
N TYR A 118 -9.36 8.77 -30.76
CA TYR A 118 -8.71 10.08 -30.72
C TYR A 118 -7.74 10.15 -29.54
N HIS A 119 -6.55 10.67 -29.79
CA HIS A 119 -5.45 10.78 -28.84
C HIS A 119 -4.70 12.13 -29.02
N PRO A 120 -3.94 12.62 -28.02
CA PRO A 120 -3.12 13.83 -28.13
C PRO A 120 -2.13 13.86 -29.30
N THR A 121 -1.81 12.71 -29.89
CA THR A 121 -0.91 12.60 -31.05
C THR A 121 -1.65 12.46 -32.39
N GLY A 122 -2.98 12.43 -32.41
CA GLY A 122 -3.78 12.23 -33.61
C GLY A 122 -4.90 11.20 -33.45
N ILE A 123 -5.32 10.60 -34.58
CA ILE A 123 -6.30 9.51 -34.68
C ILE A 123 -5.54 8.22 -34.99
#